data_AF-A0A4Y1PZJ6-F1
#
_entry.id   AF-A0A4Y1PZJ6-F1
#
_cell.length_a   1.000
_cell.length_b   1.000
_cell.length_c   1.000
_cell.angle_alpha   90.00
_cell.angle_beta   90.00
_cell.angle_gamma   90.00
#
_symmetry.space_group_name_H-M   'P 1'
#
loop_
_entity.id
_entity.type
_entity.pdbx_description
1 polymer ?
#
loop_
_entity_poly.entity_id
_entity_poly.type
_entity_poly.pdbx_seq_one_letter_code
_entity_poly.pdbx_strand_id
1 'polypeptide(L)' 'ALVAVALEASGFKRFRCDRPMPLGVNLNSLAKVLKCAKDDDTCVIKATDDADVLNLVYEARNSDRIAEYD' A
#
# COMPACT_ATOMS: atom_id res chain seq x y z
N ALA A 1 -13.59 -0.77 21.34
CA ALA A 1 -13.68 -1.98 20.50
C ALA A 1 -12.29 -2.27 19.94
N LEU A 2 -11.91 -3.54 19.79
CA LEU A 2 -10.64 -3.96 19.18
C LEU A 2 -10.89 -4.37 17.72
N VAL A 3 -10.02 -3.96 16.81
CA VAL A 3 -10.04 -4.36 15.40
C VAL A 3 -8.70 -4.99 15.07
N ALA A 4 -8.74 -6.18 14.45
CA ALA A 4 -7.55 -6.89 13.97
C ALA A 4 -7.77 -7.29 12.51
N VAL A 5 -6.73 -7.09 11.70
CA VAL A 5 -6.73 -7.43 10.27
C VAL A 5 -5.46 -8.22 9.97
N ALA A 6 -5.60 -9.31 9.21
CA ALA A 6 -4.50 -10.10 8.71
C ALA A 6 -4.65 -10.22 7.19
N LEU A 7 -3.60 -9.86 6.45
CA LEU A 7 -3.52 -10.04 5.01
C LEU A 7 -2.43 -11.06 4.72
N GLU A 8 -2.83 -12.26 4.28
CA GLU A 8 -1.90 -13.33 3.96
C GLU A 8 -1.12 -13.01 2.69
N ALA A 9 0.15 -13.43 2.62
CA ALA A 9 1.01 -13.19 1.46
C ALA A 9 0.41 -13.75 0.15
N SER A 10 -0.34 -14.85 0.22
CA SER A 10 -1.05 -15.45 -0.91
C SER A 10 -2.18 -14.58 -1.48
N GLY A 11 -2.65 -13.58 -0.73
CA GLY A 11 -3.64 -12.61 -1.18
C GLY A 11 -3.08 -11.52 -2.09
N PHE A 12 -1.76 -11.42 -2.23
CA PHE A 12 -1.11 -10.41 -3.05
C PHE A 12 -0.61 -10.99 -4.37
N LYS A 13 -0.75 -10.23 -5.46
CA LYS A 13 -0.15 -10.58 -6.76
C LYS A 13 1.39 -10.63 -6.69
N ARG A 14 1.98 -9.76 -5.88
CA ARG A 14 3.41 -9.69 -5.58
C ARG A 14 3.55 -9.29 -4.11
N PHE A 15 4.30 -10.09 -3.35
CA PHE A 15 4.63 -9.79 -1.97
C PHE A 15 6.12 -10.07 -1.75
N ARG A 16 6.81 -9.10 -1.14
CA ARG A 16 8.20 -9.24 -0.69
C ARG A 16 8.35 -8.44 0.59
N CYS A 17 8.75 -9.13 1.65
CA CYS A 17 9.06 -8.54 2.95
C CYS A 17 10.24 -9.32 3.50
N ASP A 18 11.46 -8.83 3.25
CA ASP A 18 12.69 -9.57 3.54
C ASP A 18 12.95 -9.66 5.05
N ARG A 19 12.48 -8.68 5.83
CA ARG A 19 12.54 -8.64 7.29
C ARG A 19 11.22 -8.12 7.86
N PRO A 20 10.73 -8.66 8.99
CA PRO A 20 9.58 -8.11 9.68
C PRO A 20 9.86 -6.66 10.08
N MET A 21 8.97 -5.74 9.69
CA MET A 21 9.08 -4.32 10.04
C MET A 21 7.72 -3.76 10.49
N PRO A 22 7.67 -2.97 11.57
CA PRO A 22 6.47 -2.22 11.94
C PRO A 22 6.33 -0.99 11.03
N LEU A 23 5.12 -0.76 10.51
CA LEU A 23 4.79 0.47 9.77
C LEU A 23 3.73 1.25 10.56
N GLY A 24 4.17 2.34 11.19
CA GLY A 24 3.26 3.25 11.88
C GLY A 24 2.55 4.16 10.89
N VAL A 25 1.24 4.00 10.72
CA VAL A 25 0.45 4.80 9.76
C VAL A 25 -0.71 5.51 10.43
N ASN A 26 -0.98 6.74 9.98
CA ASN A 26 -2.24 7.40 10.30
C ASN A 26 -3.34 6.84 9.39
N LEU A 27 -4.28 6.08 9.97
CA LEU A 27 -5.36 5.45 9.19
C LEU A 27 -6.27 6.44 8.47
N ASN A 28 -6.48 7.66 9.02
CA ASN A 28 -7.26 8.68 8.34
C ASN A 28 -6.54 9.21 7.09
N SER A 29 -5.23 9.40 7.17
CA SER A 29 -4.41 9.79 6.02
C SER A 29 -4.36 8.67 4.98
N LEU A 30 -4.06 7.44 5.41
CA LEU A 30 -4.02 6.26 4.52
C LEU A 30 -5.35 6.07 3.78
N ALA A 31 -6.49 6.18 4.47
CA ALA A 31 -7.80 6.07 3.85
C ALA A 31 -8.09 7.16 2.82
N LYS A 32 -7.55 8.37 2.97
CA LYS A 32 -7.68 9.43 1.97
C LYS A 32 -6.84 9.14 0.74
N VAL A 33 -5.60 8.71 0.94
CA VAL A 33 -4.64 8.42 -0.12
C VAL A 33 -5.12 7.22 -0.96
N LEU A 34 -5.66 6.18 -0.31
CA LEU A 34 -6.24 5.03 -1.01
C LEU A 34 -7.43 5.37 -1.91
N LYS A 35 -8.18 6.45 -1.62
CA LYS A 35 -9.29 6.91 -2.49
C LYS A 35 -8.82 7.50 -3.82
N CYS A 36 -7.52 7.74 -3.99
CA CYS A 36 -6.95 8.18 -5.26
C CYS A 36 -6.86 7.02 -6.27
N ALA A 37 -6.86 5.77 -5.81
CA ALA A 37 -6.93 4.59 -6.66
C ALA A 37 -8.33 4.43 -7.27
N LYS A 38 -8.40 4.01 -8.53
CA LYS A 38 -9.64 3.49 -9.11
C LYS A 38 -9.84 2.02 -8.71
N ASP A 39 -11.08 1.54 -8.85
CA ASP A 39 -11.47 0.17 -8.47
C ASP A 39 -10.68 -0.93 -9.20
N ASP A 40 -10.15 -0.65 -10.39
CA ASP A 40 -9.37 -1.58 -11.20
C ASP A 40 -7.86 -1.30 -11.22
N ASP A 41 -7.39 -0.29 -10.47
CA ASP A 41 -5.97 0.04 -10.37
C ASP A 41 -5.24 -1.00 -9.50
N THR A 42 -3.99 -1.30 -9.86
CA THR A 42 -3.09 -2.06 -8.98
C THR A 42 -2.43 -1.08 -8.00
N CYS A 43 -2.63 -1.28 -6.70
CA CYS A 43 -1.93 -0.53 -5.66
C CYS A 43 -0.73 -1.33 -5.15
N VAL A 44 0.44 -0.69 -5.12
CA VAL A 44 1.69 -1.26 -4.59
C VAL A 44 2.14 -0.41 -3.40
N ILE A 45 2.34 -1.05 -2.25
CA ILE A 45 2.83 -0.40 -1.04
C ILE A 45 4.32 -0.72 -0.91
N LYS A 46 5.14 0.31 -0.70
CA LYS A 46 6.60 0.19 -0.54
C LYS A 46 7.07 0.97 0.68
N ALA A 47 7.98 0.35 1.42
CA ALA A 47 8.72 0.98 2.51
C ALA A 47 10.15 0.45 2.50
N THR A 48 11.10 1.31 2.87
CA THR A 48 12.47 0.92 3.19
C THR A 48 12.57 0.48 4.66
N ASP A 49 13.64 -0.22 5.03
CA ASP A 49 13.82 -0.79 6.37
C ASP A 49 13.76 0.26 7.50
N ASP A 50 14.22 1.49 7.24
CA ASP A 50 14.22 2.63 8.16
C ASP A 50 13.27 3.74 7.69
N ALA A 51 12.15 3.37 7.06
CA ALA A 51 11.28 4.32 6.41
C ALA A 51 10.47 5.18 7.39
N ASP A 52 10.64 6.50 7.30
CA ASP A 52 9.71 7.49 7.86
C ASP A 52 8.49 7.73 6.95
N VAL A 53 8.50 7.17 5.75
CA VAL A 53 7.55 7.46 4.66
C VAL A 53 7.06 6.16 4.03
N LEU A 54 5.74 6.04 3.86
CA LEU A 54 5.11 4.90 3.19
C LEU A 54 4.73 5.31 1.77
N ASN A 55 5.40 4.73 0.78
CA ASN A 55 5.14 5.02 -0.61
C ASN A 55 4.00 4.14 -1.16
N LEU A 56 3.04 4.76 -1.85
CA LEU A 56 1.93 4.09 -2.54
C LEU A 56 2.00 4.40 -4.04
N VAL A 57 2.07 3.35 -4.86
CA VAL A 57 2.07 3.45 -6.32
C VAL A 57 0.78 2.84 -6.88
N TYR A 58 0.10 3.59 -7.74
CA TYR A 58 -1.13 3.17 -8.43
C TYR A 58 -0.84 3.01 -9.92
N GLU A 59 -1.07 1.81 -10.43
CA GLU A 59 -0.91 1.47 -11.84
C GLU A 59 -2.28 1.17 -12.46
N ALA A 60 -2.66 1.97 -13.46
CA ALA A 60 -3.94 1.78 -14.14
C ALA A 60 -3.90 0.54 -15.03
N ARG A 61 -4.98 -0.27 -15.00
CA ARG A 61 -5.03 -1.52 -15.75
C ARG A 61 -5.04 -1.33 -17.27
N ASN A 62 -5.69 -0.27 -17.74
CA ASN A 62 -6.01 -0.04 -19.15
C ASN A 62 -5.25 1.16 -19.76
N SER A 63 -4.29 1.72 -19.03
CA SER A 63 -3.51 2.89 -19.44
C SER A 63 -2.15 2.83 -18.79
N ASP A 64 -1.11 3.31 -19.46
CA ASP A 64 0.24 3.42 -18.89
C ASP A 64 0.37 4.53 -17.81
N ARG A 65 -0.74 4.91 -17.18
CA ARG A 65 -0.75 5.94 -16.14
C ARG A 65 -0.29 5.33 -14.81
N ILE A 66 0.78 5.90 -14.28
CA ILE A 66 1.30 5.62 -12.95
C ILE A 66 1.11 6.87 -12.08
N ALA A 67 0.59 6.70 -10.87
CA ALA A 67 0.54 7.74 -9.85
C ALA A 67 1.27 7.28 -8.60
N GLU A 68 1.90 8.21 -7.89
CA GLU A 68 2.72 7.94 -6.71
C GLU A 68 2.38 8.91 -5.59
N TYR A 69 2.42 8.42 -4.36
CA TYR A 69 2.20 9.19 -3.14
C TYR A 69 3.20 8.77 -2.06
N ASP A 70 3.81 9.77 -1.42
CA ASP A 70 4.75 9.63 -0.30
C ASP A 70 4.09 10.08 1.02
#